data_AF-A0A317FRE3-F1
#
_entry.id   AF-A0A317FRE3-F1
#
_cell.length_a   1.000
_cell.length_b   1.000
_cell.length_c   1.000
_cell.angle_alpha   90.00
_cell.angle_beta   90.00
_cell.angle_gamma   90.00
#
_symmetry.space_group_name_H-M   'P 1'
#
loop_
_entity.id
_entity.type
_entity.pdbx_description
1 polymer ?
#
loop_
_entity_poly.entity_id
_entity_poly.type
_entity_poly.pdbx_seq_one_letter_code
_entity_poly.pdbx_strand_id
1 'polypeptide(L)'
;MTDSINTDVQTRLQWSLLSLRLGVFIVMVMWTLDKFVNPGHSARIFEHFYGISGSTDTIAYILGALQLLLVIAFLVGFKKRITYGVIFIMHGLSTLSSYNQYIDGFNNLLFFAAWPMWAACFALYLLRDQDVKFTVK
;
A
#
# COMPACT_ATOMS: atom_id res chain seq x y z
N MET A 1 3.30 -36.35 -4.38
CA MET A 1 3.76 -35.79 -5.66
C MET A 1 3.09 -34.44 -5.80
N THR A 2 3.82 -33.34 -5.64
CA THR A 2 3.29 -32.01 -5.95
C THR A 2 3.33 -31.86 -7.46
N ASP A 3 2.16 -31.91 -8.10
CA ASP A 3 2.04 -31.58 -9.52
C ASP A 3 2.63 -30.18 -9.73
N SER A 4 3.72 -30.13 -10.49
CA SER A 4 4.33 -28.86 -10.89
C SER A 4 3.28 -28.06 -11.65
N ILE A 5 2.97 -26.86 -11.19
CA ILE A 5 2.06 -25.94 -11.88
C ILE A 5 2.52 -25.82 -13.33
N ASN A 6 1.58 -25.95 -14.27
CA ASN A 6 1.83 -25.75 -15.70
C ASN A 6 2.58 -24.43 -15.93
N THR A 7 3.66 -24.46 -16.71
CA THR A 7 4.53 -23.30 -16.99
C THR A 7 3.78 -22.08 -17.54
N ASP A 8 2.73 -22.29 -18.33
CA ASP A 8 1.85 -21.21 -18.83
C ASP A 8 1.08 -20.55 -17.68
N VAL A 9 0.49 -21.36 -16.80
CA VAL A 9 -0.23 -20.88 -15.60
C VAL A 9 0.72 -20.12 -14.67
N GLN A 10 1.93 -20.64 -14.45
CA GLN A 10 2.94 -19.96 -13.65
C GLN A 10 3.33 -18.61 -14.24
N THR A 11 3.51 -18.54 -15.56
CA THR A 11 3.85 -17.28 -16.24
C THR A 11 2.73 -16.25 -16.12
N ARG A 12 1.47 -16.66 -16.33
CA ARG A 12 0.30 -15.78 -16.17
C ARG A 12 0.18 -15.29 -14.73
N LEU A 13 0.37 -16.17 -13.74
CA LEU A 13 0.39 -15.80 -12.33
C LEU A 13 1.44 -14.71 -12.03
N GLN A 14 2.67 -14.91 -12.51
CA GLN A 14 3.76 -13.96 -12.31
C GLN A 14 3.45 -12.57 -12.90
N TRP A 15 2.84 -12.50 -14.08
CA TRP A 15 2.42 -11.25 -14.70
C TRP A 15 1.24 -10.59 -13.98
N SER A 16 0.28 -11.38 -13.51
CA SER A 16 -0.83 -10.90 -12.68
C SER A 16 -0.31 -10.27 -11.39
N LEU A 17 0.64 -10.91 -10.70
CA LEU A 17 1.25 -10.38 -9.47
C LEU A 17 2.03 -9.08 -9.74
N LEU A 18 2.78 -8.99 -10.83
CA LEU A 18 3.41 -7.73 -11.24
C LEU A 18 2.37 -6.62 -11.46
N SER A 19 1.27 -6.92 -12.16
CA SER A 19 0.18 -5.98 -12.41
C SER A 19 -0.43 -5.46 -11.09
N LEU A 20 -0.71 -6.36 -10.14
CA LEU A 20 -1.18 -5.98 -8.81
C LEU A 20 -0.16 -5.10 -8.07
N ARG A 21 1.13 -5.45 -8.12
CA ARG A 21 2.20 -4.66 -7.48
C ARG A 21 2.28 -3.26 -8.08
N LEU A 22 2.21 -3.12 -9.40
CA LEU A 22 2.20 -1.81 -10.05
C LEU A 22 0.95 -0.99 -9.70
N GLY A 23 -0.23 -1.61 -9.67
CA GLY A 23 -1.47 -0.95 -9.27
C GLY A 23 -1.42 -0.43 -7.83
N VAL A 24 -0.98 -1.27 -6.89
CA VAL A 24 -0.79 -0.87 -5.48
C VAL A 24 0.25 0.24 -5.37
N PHE A 25 1.37 0.13 -6.11
CA PHE A 25 2.41 1.15 -6.14
C PHE A 25 1.87 2.52 -6.58
N ILE A 26 1.09 2.59 -7.67
CA ILE A 26 0.54 3.85 -8.19
C ILE A 26 -0.29 4.56 -7.12
N VAL A 27 -1.16 3.84 -6.42
CA VAL A 27 -1.97 4.45 -5.36
C VAL A 27 -1.07 4.87 -4.19
N MET A 28 -0.18 3.99 -3.72
CA MET A 28 0.70 4.28 -2.59
C MET A 28 1.66 5.45 -2.84
N VAL A 29 2.18 5.60 -4.06
CA VAL A 29 3.08 6.71 -4.40
C VAL A 29 2.32 8.03 -4.45
N MET A 30 1.09 8.07 -4.98
CA MET A 30 0.27 9.28 -4.95
C MET A 30 -0.05 9.72 -3.52
N TRP A 31 -0.40 8.78 -2.64
CA TRP A 31 -0.58 9.03 -1.20
C TRP A 31 0.69 9.47 -0.47
N THR A 32 1.85 9.10 -1.00
CA THR A 32 3.14 9.52 -0.46
C THR A 32 3.49 10.93 -0.92
N LEU A 33 3.29 11.22 -2.21
CA LEU A 33 3.51 12.54 -2.80
C LEU A 33 2.61 13.61 -2.19
N ASP A 34 1.35 13.28 -1.86
CA ASP A 34 0.43 14.21 -1.18
C ASP A 34 1.01 14.74 0.15
N LYS A 35 1.81 13.95 0.87
CA LYS A 35 2.47 14.39 2.12
C LYS A 35 3.51 15.49 1.89
N PHE A 36 4.10 15.52 0.71
CA PHE A 36 5.09 16.54 0.33
C PHE A 36 4.43 17.77 -0.32
N VAL A 37 3.40 17.56 -1.13
CA VAL A 37 2.69 18.62 -1.86
C VAL A 37 1.71 19.37 -0.95
N ASN A 38 1.01 18.66 -0.06
CA ASN A 38 -0.01 19.19 0.84
C ASN A 38 0.31 18.83 2.31
N PRO A 39 1.41 19.34 2.89
CA PRO A 39 1.82 19.01 4.26
C PRO A 39 0.72 19.32 5.30
N GLY A 40 -0.11 20.35 5.04
CA GLY A 40 -1.26 20.71 5.88
C GLY A 40 -2.40 19.66 5.93
N HIS A 41 -2.52 18.76 4.95
CA HIS A 41 -3.46 17.63 5.04
C HIS A 41 -2.95 16.56 6.03
N SER A 42 -1.65 16.25 5.97
CA SER A 42 -0.99 15.30 6.88
C SER A 42 -0.89 15.85 8.30
N ALA A 43 -0.62 17.15 8.44
CA ALA A 43 -0.58 17.86 9.73
C ALA A 43 -1.91 17.76 10.51
N ARG A 44 -3.05 17.92 9.82
CA ARG A 44 -4.39 17.85 10.42
C ARG A 44 -4.75 16.44 10.92
N ILE A 45 -4.28 15.40 10.25
CA ILE A 45 -4.42 14.02 10.73
C ILE A 45 -3.59 13.84 12.01
N PHE A 46 -2.37 14.37 12.06
CA PHE A 46 -1.53 14.25 13.25
C PHE A 46 -2.09 14.99 14.47
N GLU A 47 -2.61 16.19 14.27
CA GLU A 47 -3.23 16.99 15.33
C GLU A 47 -4.51 16.31 15.84
N HIS A 48 -5.37 15.81 14.94
CA HIS A 48 -6.63 15.15 15.28
C HIS A 48 -6.44 13.78 15.97
N PHE A 49 -5.44 12.99 15.56
CA PHE A 49 -5.24 11.63 16.08
C PHE A 49 -4.20 11.51 17.20
N TYR A 50 -3.24 12.44 17.31
CA TYR A 50 -2.12 12.34 18.27
C TYR A 50 -1.95 13.54 19.21
N GLY A 51 -2.71 14.63 19.04
CA GLY A 51 -2.74 15.76 19.99
C GLY A 51 -1.44 16.55 20.12
N ILE A 52 -0.53 16.45 19.13
CA ILE A 52 0.75 17.17 19.12
C ILE A 52 0.58 18.49 18.36
N SER A 53 0.58 19.60 19.07
CA SER A 53 0.58 20.95 18.48
C SER A 53 2.01 21.48 18.31
N GLY A 54 2.35 21.91 17.09
CA GLY A 54 3.66 22.45 16.72
C GLY A 54 4.70 21.37 16.36
N SER A 55 5.31 21.50 15.17
CA SER A 55 6.23 20.53 14.48
C SER A 55 5.57 19.56 13.49
N THR A 56 4.37 19.85 13.00
CA THR A 56 3.61 18.99 12.09
C THR A 56 4.29 18.76 10.73
N ASP A 57 4.95 19.77 10.17
CA ASP A 57 5.50 19.68 8.80
C ASP A 57 6.77 18.83 8.75
N THR A 58 7.68 18.99 9.71
CA THR A 58 8.90 18.18 9.81
C THR A 58 8.57 16.70 10.02
N ILE A 59 7.59 16.40 10.87
CA ILE A 59 7.12 15.03 11.10
C ILE A 59 6.47 14.45 9.84
N ALA A 60 5.62 15.23 9.18
CA ALA A 60 4.99 14.83 7.91
C ALA A 60 6.03 14.52 6.83
N TYR A 61 7.08 15.33 6.71
CA TYR A 61 8.17 15.08 5.75
C TYR A 61 9.01 13.85 6.10
N ILE A 62 9.32 13.62 7.38
CA ILE A 62 10.03 12.42 7.81
C ILE A 62 9.21 11.17 7.48
N LEU A 63 7.92 11.17 7.83
CA LEU A 63 7.03 10.05 7.54
C LEU A 63 6.81 9.86 6.05
N GLY A 64 6.68 10.95 5.29
CA GLY A 64 6.63 10.92 3.84
C GLY A 64 7.88 10.30 3.22
N ALA A 65 9.06 10.65 3.73
CA ALA A 65 10.33 10.11 3.24
C ALA A 65 10.47 8.61 3.56
N LEU A 66 10.12 8.20 4.78
CA LEU A 66 10.11 6.79 5.16
C LEU A 66 9.10 5.99 4.33
N GLN A 67 7.91 6.53 4.10
CA GLN A 67 6.91 5.90 3.24
C GLN A 67 7.40 5.82 1.78
N LEU A 68 8.06 6.85 1.26
CA LEU A 68 8.63 6.84 -0.09
C LEU A 68 9.67 5.73 -0.26
N LEU A 69 10.59 5.60 0.71
CA LEU A 69 11.57 4.52 0.73
C LEU A 69 10.89 3.14 0.76
N LEU A 70 9.85 2.97 1.58
CA LEU A 70 9.06 1.74 1.64
C LEU A 70 8.39 1.43 0.29
N VAL A 71 7.77 2.44 -0.34
CA VAL A 71 7.03 2.28 -1.59
C VAL A 71 7.97 1.96 -2.76
N ILE A 72 9.15 2.56 -2.80
CA ILE A 72 10.20 2.21 -3.78
C ILE A 72 10.70 0.78 -3.53
N ALA A 73 10.99 0.41 -2.28
CA ALA A 73 11.41 -0.93 -1.92
C ALA A 73 10.36 -1.99 -2.29
N PHE A 74 9.07 -1.68 -2.09
CA PHE A 74 7.95 -2.50 -2.53
C PHE A 74 7.90 -2.63 -4.05
N LEU A 75 8.02 -1.53 -4.80
CA LEU A 75 7.98 -1.54 -6.27
C LEU A 75 9.02 -2.48 -6.85
N VAL A 76 10.26 -2.41 -6.36
CA VAL A 76 11.36 -3.26 -6.84
C VAL A 76 11.33 -4.67 -6.25
N GLY A 77 10.34 -5.01 -5.42
CA GLY A 77 10.22 -6.33 -4.80
C GLY A 77 11.33 -6.65 -3.78
N PHE A 78 11.94 -5.63 -3.17
CA PHE A 78 12.98 -5.82 -2.15
C PHE A 78 12.38 -6.33 -0.85
N LYS A 79 12.99 -7.37 -0.24
CA LYS A 79 12.55 -7.96 1.04
C LYS A 79 11.02 -8.13 1.13
N LYS A 80 10.41 -8.79 0.12
CA LYS A 80 8.93 -8.89 -0.07
C LYS A 80 8.16 -9.24 1.20
N ARG A 81 8.68 -10.15 2.05
CA ARG A 81 8.03 -10.50 3.33
C ARG A 81 7.84 -9.29 4.25
N ILE A 82 8.78 -8.35 4.25
CA ILE A 82 8.70 -7.12 5.05
C ILE A 82 7.92 -6.07 4.28
N THR A 83 8.34 -5.69 3.08
CA THR A 83 7.74 -4.57 2.34
C THR A 83 6.27 -4.80 2.02
N TYR A 84 5.89 -6.01 1.59
CA TYR A 84 4.50 -6.31 1.23
C TYR A 84 3.65 -6.44 2.49
N GLY A 85 4.24 -6.99 3.56
CA GLY A 85 3.57 -7.11 4.86
C GLY A 85 3.27 -5.75 5.48
N VAL A 86 4.24 -4.83 5.45
CA VAL A 86 4.05 -3.46 5.97
C VAL A 86 2.99 -2.72 5.15
N ILE A 87 3.01 -2.79 3.81
CA ILE A 87 1.97 -2.16 2.98
C ILE A 87 0.59 -2.79 3.23
N PHE A 88 0.51 -4.12 3.35
CA PHE A 88 -0.74 -4.81 3.68
C PHE A 88 -1.33 -4.35 5.01
N ILE A 89 -0.50 -4.23 6.05
CA ILE A 89 -0.93 -3.76 7.37
C ILE A 89 -1.30 -2.27 7.31
N MET A 90 -0.44 -1.40 6.77
CA MET A 90 -0.69 0.04 6.70
C MET A 90 -1.99 0.36 5.94
N HIS A 91 -2.17 -0.25 4.78
CA HIS A 91 -3.38 -0.05 3.98
C HIS A 91 -4.61 -0.67 4.67
N GLY A 92 -4.45 -1.85 5.29
CA GLY A 92 -5.51 -2.50 6.05
C GLY A 92 -5.98 -1.68 7.24
N LEU A 93 -5.05 -1.14 8.03
CA LEU A 93 -5.37 -0.24 9.14
C LEU A 93 -6.14 0.99 8.66
N SER A 94 -5.70 1.62 7.56
CA SER A 94 -6.36 2.79 6.99
C SER A 94 -7.77 2.47 6.45
N THR A 95 -7.93 1.27 5.86
CA THR A 95 -9.22 0.76 5.40
C THR A 95 -10.15 0.57 6.60
N LEU A 96 -9.73 -0.18 7.61
CA LEU A 96 -10.55 -0.51 8.77
C LEU A 96 -10.85 0.72 9.67
N SER A 97 -9.91 1.65 9.81
CA SER A 97 -10.12 2.86 10.60
C SER A 97 -11.14 3.81 9.99
N SER A 98 -11.39 3.70 8.68
CA SER A 98 -12.36 4.51 7.93
C SER A 98 -13.78 3.96 8.00
N TYR A 99 -14.14 3.29 9.11
CA TYR A 99 -15.41 2.56 9.22
C TYR A 99 -16.65 3.47 9.08
N ASN A 100 -16.59 4.69 9.61
CA ASN A 100 -17.69 5.66 9.55
C ASN A 100 -18.03 6.05 8.11
N GLN A 101 -17.02 6.15 7.24
CA GLN A 101 -17.19 6.50 5.83
C GLN A 101 -17.94 5.40 5.06
N TYR A 102 -17.83 4.14 5.48
CA TYR A 102 -18.61 3.06 4.88
C TYR A 102 -20.07 3.06 5.32
N ILE A 103 -20.36 3.50 6.55
CA ILE A 103 -21.74 3.64 7.04
C ILE A 103 -22.48 4.71 6.23
N ASP A 104 -21.84 5.85 5.97
CA ASP A 104 -22.34 6.89 5.07
C ASP A 104 -21.85 6.71 3.63
N GLY A 105 -21.97 5.47 3.13
CA GLY A 105 -21.29 5.04 1.91
C GLY A 105 -21.74 5.77 0.64
N PHE A 106 -22.98 6.24 0.57
CA PHE A 106 -23.49 6.96 -0.61
C PHE A 106 -22.92 8.38 -0.75
N ASN A 107 -22.43 8.98 0.34
CA ASN A 107 -21.70 10.24 0.28
C ASN A 107 -20.18 10.02 0.15
N ASN A 108 -19.70 8.80 0.40
CA ASN A 108 -18.28 8.46 0.49
C ASN A 108 -17.89 7.26 -0.41
N LEU A 109 -18.52 7.10 -1.59
CA LEU A 109 -18.34 5.93 -2.46
C LEU A 109 -16.87 5.58 -2.76
N LEU A 110 -16.01 6.59 -2.90
CA LEU A 110 -14.59 6.38 -3.22
C LEU A 110 -13.83 5.62 -2.13
N PHE A 111 -14.27 5.64 -0.87
CA PHE A 111 -13.66 4.85 0.20
C PHE A 111 -13.77 3.35 -0.08
N PHE A 112 -14.79 2.90 -0.81
CA PHE A 112 -14.93 1.48 -1.16
C PHE A 112 -13.82 0.98 -2.10
N ALA A 113 -13.13 1.87 -2.82
CA ALA A 113 -11.96 1.50 -3.62
C ALA A 113 -10.79 0.97 -2.78
N ALA A 114 -10.78 1.24 -1.47
CA ALA A 114 -9.79 0.68 -0.55
C ALA A 114 -9.90 -0.86 -0.42
N TRP A 115 -11.10 -1.43 -0.55
CA TRP A 115 -11.32 -2.88 -0.37
C TRP A 115 -10.66 -3.73 -1.47
N PRO A 116 -10.87 -3.46 -2.78
CA PRO A 116 -10.14 -4.16 -3.84
C PRO A 116 -8.62 -4.01 -3.73
N MET A 117 -8.14 -2.83 -3.35
CA MET A 117 -6.71 -2.60 -3.16
C MET A 117 -6.16 -3.42 -1.99
N TRP A 118 -6.89 -3.49 -0.87
CA TRP A 118 -6.47 -4.29 0.27
C TRP A 118 -6.44 -5.79 -0.06
N ALA A 119 -7.41 -6.27 -0.85
CA ALA A 119 -7.41 -7.63 -1.40
C ALA A 119 -6.19 -7.89 -2.31
N ALA A 120 -5.78 -6.91 -3.13
CA ALA A 120 -4.56 -7.00 -3.93
C ALA A 120 -3.30 -7.08 -3.05
N CYS A 121 -3.21 -6.27 -1.99
CA CYS A 121 -2.13 -6.35 -1.00
C CYS A 121 -2.06 -7.73 -0.33
N PHE A 122 -3.22 -8.30 0.03
CA PHE A 122 -3.31 -9.65 0.59
C PHE A 122 -2.79 -10.70 -0.39
N ALA A 123 -3.25 -10.68 -1.65
CA ALA A 123 -2.81 -11.61 -2.68
C ALA A 123 -1.28 -11.52 -2.91
N LEU A 124 -0.75 -10.31 -2.99
CA LEU A 124 0.69 -10.07 -3.11
C LEU A 124 1.46 -10.63 -1.92
N TYR A 125 1.00 -10.41 -0.69
CA TYR A 125 1.68 -10.91 0.50
C TYR A 125 1.65 -12.44 0.60
N LEU A 126 0.49 -13.05 0.29
CA LEU A 126 0.29 -14.49 0.32
C LEU A 126 1.15 -15.19 -0.74
N LEU A 127 1.19 -14.64 -1.96
CA LEU A 127 1.86 -15.22 -3.13
C LEU A 127 3.22 -14.57 -3.43
N ARG A 128 3.79 -13.86 -2.47
CA ARG A 128 5.04 -13.07 -2.63
C ARG A 128 6.19 -13.88 -3.23
N ASP A 129 6.28 -15.18 -2.95
CA ASP A 129 7.37 -16.03 -3.44
C ASP A 129 7.25 -16.27 -4.95
N GLN A 130 6.04 -16.16 -5.51
CA GLN A 130 5.76 -16.26 -6.94
C GLN A 130 5.85 -14.91 -7.66
N ASP A 131 5.86 -13.78 -6.95
CA ASP A 131 6.05 -12.47 -7.57
C ASP A 131 7.54 -12.23 -7.86
N VAL A 132 7.98 -12.60 -9.07
CA VAL A 132 9.41 -12.63 -9.45
C VAL A 132 9.76 -11.73 -10.64
N LYS A 133 8.78 -11.20 -11.38
CA LYS A 133 9.06 -10.33 -12.53
C LYS A 133 9.57 -8.99 -12.03
N PHE A 134 10.71 -8.52 -12.55
CA PHE A 134 11.30 -7.22 -12.18
C PHE A 134 11.44 -7.04 -10.65
N THR A 135 11.79 -8.12 -9.93
CA THR A 135 12.16 -8.05 -8.50
C THR A 135 13.66 -8.10 -8.31
N VAL A 136 14.18 -7.33 -7.38
CA VAL A 136 15.55 -7.49 -6.87
C VAL A 136 15.57 -8.53 -5.75
N LYS A 137 16.64 -9.32 -5.66
CA LYS A 137 16.82 -10.34 -4.62
C LYS A 137 17.22 -9.72 -3.29
#